data_AF-Q83YP4-F1
#
_entry.id   AF-Q83YP4-F1
#
_cell.length_a   1.000
_cell.length_b   1.000
_cell.length_c   1.000
_cell.angle_alpha   90.00
_cell.angle_beta   90.00
_cell.angle_gamma   90.00
#
_symmetry.space_group_name_H-M   'P 1'
#
loop_
_entity.id
_entity.type
_entity.pdbx_description
1 polymer ?
#
loop_
_entity_poly.entity_id
_entity_poly.type
_entity_poly.pdbx_seq_one_letter_code
_entity_poly.pdbx_strand_id
1 'polypeptide(L)'
;MRVADFTFELPDSLIARHPLAERRSSRLLTLDGPTGALAHRQFTDLLEHLRPGDLMVFNNTRVIPARLFGQKASGGKLEILVERVLDSHRVLAHVRSSKSPKPGSSILIDGGGEAEMVARHDALFELRFAEEVLPL
;
A
#
# COMPACT_ATOMS: atom_id res chain seq x y z
N MET A 1 5.20 -0.96 27.42
CA MET A 1 3.95 -0.18 27.33
C MET A 1 2.79 -1.16 27.19
N ARG A 2 1.72 -0.96 27.97
CA ARG A 2 0.51 -1.78 27.93
C ARG A 2 -0.55 -1.06 27.11
N VAL A 3 -1.49 -1.80 26.52
CA VAL A 3 -2.63 -1.21 25.79
C VAL A 3 -3.41 -0.22 26.66
N ALA A 4 -3.54 -0.52 27.95
CA ALA A 4 -4.22 0.33 28.93
C ALA A 4 -3.59 1.72 29.10
N ASP A 5 -2.30 1.88 28.79
CA ASP A 5 -1.61 3.17 28.91
C ASP A 5 -2.07 4.17 27.79
N PHE A 6 -2.87 3.70 26.82
CA PHE A 6 -3.44 4.49 25.71
C PHE A 6 -4.97 4.58 25.74
N THR A 7 -5.60 4.20 26.86
CA THR A 7 -7.05 4.29 27.03
C THR A 7 -7.47 5.70 27.44
N PHE A 8 -8.50 6.24 26.78
CA PHE A 8 -9.13 7.51 27.14
C PHE A 8 -10.65 7.41 26.96
N GLU A 9 -11.40 8.28 27.63
CA GLU A 9 -12.85 8.36 27.46
C GLU A 9 -13.18 9.04 26.13
N LEU A 10 -13.88 8.33 25.25
CA LEU A 10 -14.36 8.84 23.96
C LEU A 10 -15.87 8.65 23.86
N PRO A 11 -16.67 9.69 24.12
CA PRO A 11 -18.11 9.66 23.89
C PRO A 11 -18.44 9.35 22.42
N ASP A 12 -19.38 8.43 22.16
CA ASP A 12 -19.78 8.03 20.79
C ASP A 12 -20.26 9.21 19.94
N SER A 13 -20.88 10.20 20.59
CA SER A 13 -21.36 11.44 19.94
C SER A 13 -20.24 12.30 19.35
N LEU A 14 -18.99 12.13 19.79
CA LEU A 14 -17.83 12.83 19.25
C LEU A 14 -17.17 12.10 18.07
N ILE A 15 -17.65 10.90 17.72
CA ILE A 15 -17.14 10.12 16.58
C ILE A 15 -17.89 10.55 15.31
N ALA A 16 -17.20 11.28 14.44
CA ALA A 16 -17.75 11.67 13.14
C ALA A 16 -18.05 10.42 12.28
N ARG A 17 -19.33 10.21 11.95
CA ARG A 17 -19.76 9.08 11.10
C ARG A 17 -19.67 9.39 9.60
N HIS A 18 -19.66 10.68 9.26
CA HIS A 18 -19.54 11.19 7.90
C HIS A 18 -18.58 12.37 7.91
N PRO A 19 -17.81 12.59 6.83
CA PRO A 19 -17.01 13.80 6.71
C PRO A 19 -17.91 15.04 6.62
N LEU A 20 -17.36 16.20 6.95
CA LEU A 20 -18.01 17.48 6.64
C LEU A 20 -18.17 17.64 5.12
N ALA A 21 -19.25 18.30 4.71
CA ALA A 21 -19.51 18.61 3.29
C ALA A 21 -18.33 19.37 2.65
N GLU A 22 -17.81 20.36 3.38
CA GLU A 22 -16.57 21.04 3.04
C GLU A 22 -15.43 20.50 3.90
N ARG A 23 -14.58 19.64 3.31
CA ARG A 23 -13.48 18.99 4.05
C ARG A 23 -12.50 19.96 4.71
N ARG A 24 -12.28 21.12 4.10
CA ARG A 24 -11.36 22.15 4.60
C ARG A 24 -11.87 22.86 5.85
N SER A 25 -13.14 22.70 6.18
CA SER A 25 -13.81 23.34 7.32
C SER A 25 -13.70 22.50 8.60
N SER A 26 -12.82 21.49 8.60
CA SER A 26 -12.53 20.67 9.78
C SER A 26 -11.65 21.42 10.79
N ARG A 27 -11.78 21.05 12.06
CA ARG A 27 -10.93 21.55 13.14
C ARG A 27 -9.52 20.97 13.03
N LEU A 28 -8.53 21.76 13.42
CA LEU A 28 -7.13 21.37 13.56
C LEU A 28 -6.70 21.54 15.03
N LEU A 29 -6.23 20.46 15.65
CA LEU A 29 -5.55 20.54 16.94
C LEU A 29 -4.05 20.55 16.69
N THR A 30 -3.39 21.61 17.14
CA THR A 30 -1.92 21.72 17.08
C THR A 30 -1.33 21.39 18.45
N LEU A 31 -0.23 20.64 18.44
CA LEU A 31 0.55 20.26 19.62
C LEU A 31 2.01 20.64 19.37
N ASP A 32 2.56 21.48 20.24
CA ASP A 32 3.99 21.70 20.30
C ASP A 32 4.64 20.52 21.04
N GLY A 33 5.43 19.72 20.33
CA GLY A 33 6.04 18.50 20.88
C GLY A 33 6.92 18.75 22.13
N PRO A 34 7.81 19.75 22.14
CA PRO A 34 8.66 20.03 23.30
C PRO A 34 7.92 20.56 24.53
N THR A 35 7.00 21.52 24.36
CA THR A 35 6.33 22.19 25.49
C THR A 35 5.02 21.53 25.90
N GLY A 36 4.44 20.71 25.03
CA GLY A 36 3.10 20.16 25.20
C GLY A 36 1.98 21.18 24.98
N ALA A 37 2.28 22.39 24.51
CA ALA A 37 1.28 23.43 24.31
C ALA A 37 0.27 23.02 23.23
N LEU A 38 -1.01 23.17 23.55
CA LEU A 38 -2.12 22.88 22.65
C LEU A 38 -2.75 24.17 22.13
N ALA A 39 -3.14 24.17 20.86
CA ALA A 39 -4.01 25.21 20.32
C ALA A 39 -5.05 24.64 19.35
N HIS A 40 -6.27 25.20 19.42
CA HIS A 40 -7.37 24.88 18.52
C HIS A 40 -7.41 25.87 17.35
N ARG A 41 -7.47 25.33 16.13
CA ARG A 41 -7.43 26.08 14.86
C ARG A 41 -8.40 25.48 13.85
N GLN A 42 -8.47 26.08 12.67
CA GLN A 42 -9.13 25.50 11.49
C GLN A 42 -8.09 24.84 10.59
N PHE A 43 -8.48 23.83 9.80
CA PHE A 43 -7.55 23.13 8.91
C PHE A 43 -6.92 24.04 7.85
N THR A 44 -7.60 25.13 7.47
CA THR A 44 -7.05 26.18 6.60
C THR A 44 -5.80 26.85 7.17
N ASP A 45 -5.67 26.89 8.49
CA ASP A 45 -4.56 27.54 9.19
C ASP A 45 -3.28 26.69 9.15
N LEU A 46 -3.35 25.45 8.62
CA LEU A 46 -2.18 24.59 8.42
C LEU A 46 -1.07 25.31 7.63
N LEU A 47 -1.43 26.18 6.70
CA LEU A 47 -0.46 26.93 5.88
C LEU A 47 0.40 27.88 6.72
N GLU A 48 -0.07 28.35 7.88
CA GLU A 48 0.71 29.18 8.81
C GLU A 48 1.83 28.38 9.50
N HIS A 49 1.73 27.05 9.50
CA HIS A 49 2.70 26.15 10.14
C HIS A 49 3.75 25.61 9.16
N LEU A 50 3.63 25.91 7.87
CA LEU A 50 4.57 25.49 6.84
C LEU A 50 5.57 26.60 6.54
N ARG A 51 6.83 26.21 6.30
CA ARG A 51 7.91 27.11 5.92
C ARG A 51 8.41 26.76 4.52
N PRO A 52 8.98 27.74 3.79
CA PRO A 52 9.69 27.45 2.56
C PRO A 52 10.76 26.38 2.79
N GLY A 53 10.70 25.29 2.01
CA GLY A 53 11.61 24.14 2.13
C GLY A 53 11.01 22.92 2.82
N ASP A 54 9.82 23.03 3.44
CA ASP A 54 9.15 21.86 4.04
C ASP A 54 8.65 20.89 2.96
N LEU A 55 8.74 19.58 3.24
CA LEU A 55 8.24 18.51 2.37
C LEU A 55 6.93 17.94 2.93
N MET A 56 5.85 18.11 2.17
CA MET A 56 4.58 17.43 2.47
C MET A 56 4.52 16.08 1.74
N VAL A 57 4.58 15.00 2.51
CA VAL A 57 4.45 13.64 1.97
C VAL A 57 2.99 13.21 2.08
N PHE A 58 2.32 13.12 0.92
CA PHE A 58 0.96 12.61 0.84
C PHE A 58 0.96 11.12 0.50
N ASN A 59 0.17 10.35 1.22
CA ASN A 59 -0.08 8.97 0.85
C ASN A 59 -1.14 8.93 -0.26
N ASN A 60 -0.73 8.53 -1.46
CA ASN A 60 -1.64 8.26 -2.56
C ASN A 60 -1.80 6.74 -2.70
N THR A 61 -2.95 6.20 -2.27
CA THR A 61 -3.22 4.77 -2.34
C THR A 61 -3.68 4.38 -3.75
N ARG A 62 -2.95 3.47 -4.40
CA ARG A 62 -3.42 2.76 -5.60
C ARG A 62 -3.69 1.30 -5.24
N VAL A 63 -4.90 0.82 -5.51
CA VAL A 63 -5.25 -0.59 -5.36
C VAL A 63 -4.72 -1.32 -6.59
N ILE A 64 -3.62 -2.05 -6.42
CA ILE A 64 -3.14 -3.01 -7.42
C ILE A 64 -3.82 -4.35 -7.09
N PRO A 65 -4.36 -5.10 -8.07
CA PRO A 65 -4.75 -6.49 -7.88
C PRO A 65 -3.51 -7.30 -7.55
N ALA A 66 -3.13 -7.29 -6.26
CA ALA A 66 -1.85 -7.83 -5.86
C ALA A 66 -1.88 -9.36 -5.86
N ARG A 67 -3.06 -9.99 -5.76
CA ARG A 67 -3.18 -11.43 -5.59
C ARG A 67 -3.68 -12.12 -6.85
N LEU A 68 -2.81 -12.91 -7.48
CA LEU A 68 -3.10 -13.70 -8.68
C LEU A 68 -2.99 -15.19 -8.35
N PHE A 69 -3.83 -15.99 -8.98
CA PHE A 69 -3.75 -17.45 -8.95
C PHE A 69 -3.32 -17.97 -10.31
N GLY A 70 -2.70 -19.13 -10.32
CA GLY A 70 -2.29 -19.75 -11.57
C GLY A 70 -1.62 -21.09 -11.36
N GLN A 71 -0.97 -21.56 -12.40
CA GLN A 71 -0.26 -22.83 -12.41
C GLN A 71 1.02 -22.74 -13.23
N LYS A 72 2.02 -23.52 -12.82
CA LYS A 72 3.20 -23.77 -13.66
C LYS A 72 2.77 -24.49 -14.93
N ALA A 73 3.54 -24.38 -16.01
CA ALA A 73 3.36 -25.22 -17.19
C ALA A 73 3.31 -26.74 -16.88
N SER A 74 3.94 -27.16 -15.78
CA SER A 74 3.88 -28.54 -15.26
C SER A 74 2.58 -28.93 -14.55
N GLY A 75 1.58 -28.04 -14.46
CA GLY A 75 0.30 -28.23 -13.77
C GLY A 75 0.29 -27.96 -12.25
N GLY A 76 1.42 -27.55 -11.67
CA GLY A 76 1.48 -27.27 -10.23
C GLY A 76 0.91 -25.89 -9.89
N LYS A 77 -0.14 -25.84 -9.07
CA LYS A 77 -0.79 -24.59 -8.63
C LYS A 77 0.16 -23.66 -7.86
N LEU A 78 -0.06 -22.36 -8.00
CA LEU A 78 0.63 -21.30 -7.28
C LEU A 78 -0.28 -20.11 -7.00
N GLU A 79 0.11 -19.33 -6.00
CA GLU A 79 -0.47 -18.03 -5.65
C GLU A 79 0.65 -16.98 -5.68
N ILE A 80 0.39 -15.84 -6.31
CA ILE A 80 1.31 -14.72 -6.50
C ILE A 80 0.74 -13.53 -5.73
N LEU A 81 1.55 -12.91 -4.89
CA LEU A 81 1.25 -11.64 -4.24
C LEU A 81 2.26 -10.58 -4.71
N VAL A 82 1.85 -9.69 -5.61
CA VAL A 82 2.63 -8.56 -6.11
C VAL A 82 2.92 -7.60 -4.96
N GLU A 83 4.20 -7.39 -4.67
CA GLU A 83 4.67 -6.41 -3.70
C GLU A 83 4.99 -5.08 -4.40
N ARG A 84 5.67 -5.15 -5.55
CA ARG A 84 6.21 -3.97 -6.23
C ARG A 84 6.21 -4.15 -7.73
N VAL A 85 5.76 -3.12 -8.46
CA VAL A 85 5.93 -3.03 -9.91
C VAL A 85 7.27 -2.37 -10.19
N LEU A 86 8.10 -3.02 -11.01
CA LEU A 86 9.42 -2.53 -11.40
C LEU A 86 9.33 -1.68 -12.68
N ASP A 87 8.53 -2.15 -13.64
CA ASP A 87 8.22 -1.47 -14.90
C ASP A 87 6.89 -1.98 -15.49
N SER A 88 6.57 -1.66 -16.74
CA SER A 88 5.30 -2.02 -17.37
C SER A 88 5.05 -3.53 -17.45
N HIS A 89 6.09 -4.37 -17.41
CA HIS A 89 5.95 -5.83 -17.53
C HIS A 89 6.50 -6.62 -16.34
N ARG A 90 7.29 -5.99 -15.47
CA ARG A 90 7.99 -6.70 -14.39
C ARG A 90 7.53 -6.31 -13.01
N VAL A 91 7.43 -7.32 -12.15
CA VAL A 91 7.09 -7.14 -10.73
C VAL A 91 8.01 -7.96 -9.82
N LEU A 92 8.12 -7.51 -8.58
CA LEU A 92 8.51 -8.36 -7.46
C LEU A 92 7.27 -8.86 -6.74
N ALA A 93 7.23 -10.18 -6.51
CA ALA A 93 6.11 -10.84 -5.87
C ALA A 93 6.55 -11.94 -4.91
N HIS A 94 5.72 -12.20 -3.90
CA HIS A 94 5.79 -13.47 -3.16
C HIS A 94 5.06 -14.55 -3.94
N VAL A 95 5.67 -15.73 -4.08
CA VAL A 95 5.07 -16.88 -4.76
C VAL A 95 4.92 -18.04 -3.79
N ARG A 96 3.67 -18.39 -3.46
CA ARG A 96 3.34 -19.59 -2.70
C ARG A 96 3.13 -20.75 -3.66
N SER A 97 3.94 -21.79 -3.53
CA SER A 97 3.80 -23.04 -4.29
C SER A 97 4.51 -24.19 -3.57
N SER A 98 4.12 -25.45 -3.84
CA SER A 98 4.77 -26.62 -3.22
C SER A 98 6.24 -26.76 -3.62
N LYS A 99 6.57 -26.38 -4.86
CA LYS A 99 7.92 -26.28 -5.38
C LYS A 99 8.03 -24.98 -6.16
N SER A 100 8.86 -24.06 -5.65
CA SER A 100 9.07 -22.74 -6.24
C SER A 100 9.46 -22.86 -7.73
N PRO A 101 8.93 -21.97 -8.60
CA PRO A 101 9.37 -21.89 -9.98
C PRO A 101 10.85 -21.48 -10.03
N LYS A 102 11.58 -22.04 -11.00
CA LYS A 102 12.97 -21.68 -11.28
C LYS A 102 13.01 -20.57 -12.34
N PRO A 103 14.10 -19.80 -12.44
CA PRO A 103 14.35 -18.93 -13.60
C PRO A 103 14.06 -19.65 -14.92
N GLY A 104 13.36 -18.97 -15.84
CA GLY A 104 12.87 -19.51 -17.12
C GLY A 104 11.59 -20.34 -17.06
N SER A 105 10.97 -20.51 -15.88
CA SER A 105 9.70 -21.26 -15.78
C SER A 105 8.53 -20.39 -16.22
N SER A 106 7.69 -20.92 -17.12
CA SER A 106 6.41 -20.33 -17.48
C SER A 106 5.32 -20.60 -16.42
N ILE A 107 4.54 -19.56 -16.15
CA ILE A 107 3.41 -19.51 -15.24
C ILE A 107 2.18 -19.04 -16.01
N LEU A 108 1.15 -19.88 -16.02
CA LEU A 108 -0.16 -19.59 -16.60
C LEU A 108 -1.03 -18.95 -15.52
N ILE A 109 -1.55 -17.76 -15.77
CA ILE A 109 -2.38 -17.01 -14.83
C ILE A 109 -3.86 -17.34 -15.05
N ASP A 110 -4.60 -17.53 -13.96
CA ASP A 110 -6.04 -17.76 -14.00
C ASP A 110 -6.74 -16.51 -14.55
N GLY A 111 -7.60 -16.67 -15.55
CA GLY A 111 -8.26 -15.56 -16.24
C GLY A 111 -7.57 -15.09 -17.53
N GLY A 112 -6.44 -15.71 -17.90
CA GLY A 112 -5.67 -15.38 -19.09
C GLY A 112 -4.37 -14.65 -18.74
N GLY A 113 -3.39 -14.74 -19.64
CA GLY A 113 -2.06 -14.17 -19.45
C GLY A 113 -1.01 -15.21 -19.02
N GLU A 114 0.24 -14.86 -19.30
CA GLU A 114 1.41 -15.67 -19.01
C GLU A 114 2.47 -14.80 -18.33
N ALA A 115 3.17 -15.39 -17.36
CA ALA A 115 4.32 -14.78 -16.72
C ALA A 115 5.52 -15.73 -16.73
N GLU A 116 6.70 -15.18 -16.89
CA GLU A 116 7.97 -15.88 -16.77
C GLU A 116 8.62 -15.57 -15.43
N MET A 117 9.09 -16.60 -14.74
CA MET A 117 9.98 -16.44 -13.60
C MET A 117 11.38 -16.01 -14.08
N VAL A 118 11.80 -14.78 -13.80
CA VAL A 118 13.06 -14.21 -14.29
C VAL A 118 14.20 -14.46 -13.31
N ALA A 119 14.03 -14.01 -12.06
CA ALA A 119 15.08 -14.02 -11.06
C ALA A 119 14.49 -14.12 -9.65
N ARG A 120 15.31 -14.54 -8.69
CA ARG A 120 14.93 -14.59 -7.27
C ARG A 120 15.78 -13.61 -6.48
N HIS A 121 15.11 -12.77 -5.70
CA HIS A 121 15.68 -11.76 -4.81
C HIS A 121 15.26 -12.09 -3.37
N ASP A 122 16.05 -12.92 -2.69
CA ASP A 122 15.71 -13.48 -1.37
C ASP A 122 14.34 -14.18 -1.33
N ALA A 123 13.36 -13.55 -0.68
CA ALA A 123 11.99 -14.01 -0.54
C ALA A 123 11.08 -13.65 -1.73
N LEU A 124 11.56 -12.78 -2.63
CA LEU A 124 10.81 -12.25 -3.75
C LEU A 124 11.21 -12.90 -5.07
N PHE A 125 10.21 -13.04 -5.93
CA PHE A 125 10.29 -13.58 -7.27
C PHE A 125 10.09 -12.42 -8.23
N GLU A 126 11.07 -12.19 -9.10
CA GLU A 126 10.92 -11.28 -10.24
C GLU A 126 10.17 -12.02 -11.34
N LEU A 127 8.96 -11.56 -11.64
CA LEU A 127 8.10 -12.12 -12.67
C LEU A 127 7.96 -11.11 -13.80
N ARG A 128 8.05 -11.58 -15.04
CA ARG A 128 7.79 -10.81 -16.26
C ARG A 128 6.50 -11.28 -16.89
N PHE A 129 5.52 -10.40 -17.02
CA PHE A 129 4.25 -10.66 -17.71
C PHE A 129 4.39 -10.42 -19.21
N ALA A 130 3.71 -11.24 -20.01
CA ALA A 130 3.63 -11.04 -21.46
C ALA A 130 2.85 -9.77 -21.82
N GLU A 131 1.83 -9.43 -21.02
CA GLU A 131 1.03 -8.21 -21.13
C GLU A 131 1.49 -7.16 -20.11
N GLU A 132 1.07 -5.90 -20.30
CA GLU A 132 1.38 -4.84 -19.34
C GLU A 132 0.63 -5.06 -18.02
N VAL A 133 1.36 -4.96 -16.90
CA VAL A 133 0.85 -5.22 -15.55
C VAL A 133 -0.03 -4.08 -15.05
N LEU A 134 0.19 -2.87 -15.54
CA LEU A 134 -0.62 -1.69 -15.27
C LEU A 134 -0.73 -0.88 -16.55
N PRO A 135 -1.93 -0.46 -16.98
CA PRO A 135 -2.04 0.67 -17.90
C PRO A 135 -1.48 1.89 -17.17
N LEU A 136 -0.38 2.47 -17.67
CA LEU A 136 0.16 3.73 -17.17
C LEU A 136 -0.80 4.90 -17.44
#